data_AF-X1KQH6-F1
#
_entry.id   AF-X1KQH6-F1
#
_cell.length_a   1.000
_cell.length_b   1.000
_cell.length_c   1.000
_cell.angle_alpha   90.00
_cell.angle_beta   90.00
_cell.angle_gamma   90.00
#
_symmetry.space_group_name_H-M   'P 1'
#
loop_
_entity.id
_entity.type
_entity.pdbx_description
1 polymer ?
#
loop_
_entity_poly.entity_id
_entity_poly.type
_entity_poly.pdbx_seq_one_letter_code
_entity_poly.pdbx_strand_id
1 'polypeptide(L)'
;MFALRSPPPERIELAAATYRLVRVFKHDFWTAACLYELSAGAAGTEAVPKVVVKFGRSQAFAGIPLGWVVRILRRNEQEIYGLLRGVPGVPRWMGCIGECGYAIEFIDSRSLDHDPPPPPGFFDELRRLLEAVHARGVAYVDSNKRSNILVGADGRPYLVDYQISIHRREDLPWPLREIIRAAVNYMAAR
;
A
#
# COMPACT_ATOMS: atom_id res chain seq x y z
N MET A 1 24.66 -3.67 11.75
CA MET A 1 24.65 -2.57 10.76
C MET A 1 23.85 -3.06 9.55
N PHE A 2 22.53 -2.95 9.59
CA PHE A 2 21.63 -3.70 8.69
C PHE A 2 20.81 -2.78 7.78
N ALA A 3 21.50 -2.06 6.89
CA ALA A 3 20.89 -1.31 5.80
C ALA A 3 20.53 -2.23 4.62
N LEU A 4 19.69 -1.76 3.69
CA LEU A 4 19.52 -2.39 2.37
C LEU A 4 20.91 -2.70 1.75
N ARG A 5 21.03 -3.80 1.00
CA ARG A 5 22.28 -4.22 0.35
C ARG A 5 22.87 -3.14 -0.57
N SER A 6 21.99 -2.26 -1.06
CA SER A 6 22.32 -1.03 -1.75
C SER A 6 21.36 0.06 -1.27
N PRO A 7 21.79 1.32 -1.14
CA PRO A 7 20.87 2.41 -0.84
C PRO A 7 19.71 2.43 -1.86
N PRO A 8 18.52 2.93 -1.48
CA PRO A 8 17.44 3.10 -2.44
C PRO A 8 17.95 3.90 -3.64
N PRO A 9 17.60 3.49 -4.88
CA PRO A 9 18.16 4.09 -6.08
C PRO A 9 17.83 5.58 -6.15
N GLU A 10 18.76 6.41 -6.62
CA GLU A 10 18.50 7.86 -6.74
C GLU A 10 17.44 8.18 -7.77
N ARG A 11 17.27 7.31 -8.77
CA ARG A 11 16.28 7.44 -9.83
C ARG A 11 15.59 6.12 -10.09
N ILE A 12 14.30 6.19 -10.39
CA ILE A 12 13.50 5.06 -10.82
C ILE A 12 12.72 5.44 -12.08
N GLU A 13 12.41 4.43 -12.88
CA GLU A 13 11.53 4.55 -14.03
C GLU A 13 10.22 3.83 -13.74
N LEU A 14 9.12 4.51 -14.02
CA LEU A 14 7.78 4.01 -13.75
C LEU A 14 6.80 4.64 -14.73
N ALA A 15 6.00 3.80 -15.42
CA ALA A 15 5.00 4.24 -16.39
C ALA A 15 5.54 5.24 -17.43
N ALA A 16 6.73 4.97 -17.98
CA ALA A 16 7.47 5.84 -18.92
C ALA A 16 7.85 7.24 -18.37
N ALA A 17 7.77 7.44 -17.05
CA ALA A 17 8.24 8.62 -16.36
C ALA A 17 9.44 8.29 -15.45
N THR A 18 10.33 9.27 -15.28
CA THR A 18 11.51 9.14 -14.40
C THR A 18 11.27 9.91 -13.12
N TYR A 19 11.45 9.26 -11.97
CA TYR A 19 11.33 9.89 -10.66
C TYR A 19 12.68 9.91 -9.93
N ARG A 20 12.92 10.96 -9.15
CA ARG A 20 14.12 11.14 -8.32
C ARG A 20 13.80 10.96 -6.84
N LEU A 21 14.68 10.30 -6.10
CA LEU A 21 14.56 10.13 -4.66
C LEU A 21 14.63 11.49 -3.95
N VAL A 22 13.63 11.78 -3.14
CA VAL A 22 13.54 13.00 -2.32
C VAL A 22 13.81 12.70 -0.85
N ARG A 23 13.19 11.62 -0.35
CA ARG A 23 13.25 11.29 1.08
C ARG A 23 13.14 9.80 1.31
N VAL A 24 13.79 9.30 2.35
CA VAL A 24 13.56 7.96 2.89
C VAL A 24 12.71 8.12 4.16
N PHE A 25 11.47 7.63 4.13
CA PHE A 25 10.56 7.71 5.30
C PHE A 25 10.97 6.72 6.38
N LYS A 26 11.26 5.49 5.97
CA LYS A 26 11.54 4.38 6.86
C LYS A 26 12.59 3.49 6.21
N HIS A 27 13.60 3.11 6.98
CA HIS A 27 14.67 2.22 6.54
C HIS A 27 14.87 1.14 7.59
N ASP A 28 13.92 0.21 7.62
CA ASP A 28 13.88 -0.81 8.65
C ASP A 28 14.46 -2.14 8.16
N PHE A 29 14.55 -3.09 9.09
CA PHE A 29 15.06 -4.43 8.84
C PHE A 29 14.25 -5.22 7.79
N TRP A 30 13.05 -4.78 7.40
CA TRP A 30 12.14 -5.52 6.52
C TRP A 30 11.79 -4.77 5.23
N THR A 31 11.66 -3.45 5.29
CA THR A 31 11.14 -2.64 4.19
C THR A 31 11.78 -1.25 4.20
N ALA A 32 12.07 -0.71 3.02
CA ALA A 32 12.36 0.71 2.86
C ALA A 32 11.18 1.41 2.17
N ALA A 33 10.67 2.47 2.79
CA ALA A 33 9.66 3.34 2.19
C ALA A 33 10.31 4.66 1.81
N CYS A 34 10.22 5.02 0.53
CA CYS A 34 10.94 6.14 -0.06
C CYS A 34 9.99 7.04 -0.86
N LEU A 35 10.11 8.35 -0.69
CA LEU A 35 9.43 9.35 -1.50
C LEU A 35 10.26 9.65 -2.74
N TYR A 36 9.63 9.58 -3.90
CA TYR A 36 10.22 10.05 -5.14
C TYR A 36 9.33 11.12 -5.78
N GLU A 37 9.94 12.04 -6.51
CA GLU A 37 9.29 13.15 -7.22
C GLU A 37 9.61 13.09 -8.71
N LEU A 38 8.63 13.47 -9.53
CA LEU A 38 8.74 13.44 -10.98
C LEU A 38 9.89 14.35 -11.46
N SER A 39 10.75 13.82 -12.31
CA SER A 39 11.85 14.60 -12.90
C SER A 39 11.31 15.57 -13.95
N ALA A 40 11.81 16.80 -13.95
CA ALA A 40 11.44 17.81 -14.95
C ALA A 40 11.67 17.28 -16.38
N GLY A 41 10.64 17.37 -17.23
CA GLY A 41 10.69 16.92 -18.63
C GLY A 41 10.36 15.44 -18.87
N ALA A 42 10.10 14.65 -17.83
CA ALA A 42 9.77 13.22 -17.94
C ALA A 42 8.27 12.94 -17.71
N ALA A 43 7.39 13.77 -18.27
CA ALA A 43 5.95 13.67 -18.06
C ALA A 43 5.31 12.66 -19.03
N GLY A 44 4.99 11.46 -18.54
CA GLY A 44 4.01 10.58 -19.17
C GLY A 44 2.58 11.05 -18.88
N THR A 45 1.62 10.65 -19.71
CA THR A 45 0.20 11.04 -19.59
C THR A 45 -0.46 10.64 -18.26
N GLU A 46 0.09 9.64 -17.58
CA GLU A 46 -0.40 9.13 -16.28
C GLU A 46 0.54 9.48 -15.10
N ALA A 47 1.57 10.30 -15.34
CA ALA A 47 2.55 10.63 -14.32
C ALA A 47 1.93 11.49 -13.21
N VAL A 48 2.17 11.09 -11.96
CA VAL A 48 1.82 11.87 -10.77
C VAL A 48 3.03 12.64 -10.27
N PRO A 49 2.87 13.79 -9.57
CA PRO A 49 4.00 14.58 -9.10
C PRO A 49 4.92 13.83 -8.14
N LYS A 50 4.36 13.02 -7.23
CA LYS A 50 5.10 12.31 -6.20
C LYS A 50 4.56 10.89 -6.01
N VAL A 51 5.47 9.95 -5.77
CA VAL A 51 5.16 8.55 -5.50
C VAL A 51 5.87 8.06 -4.26
N VAL A 52 5.22 7.17 -3.51
CA VAL A 52 5.85 6.40 -2.44
C VAL A 52 6.21 5.04 -2.99
N VAL A 53 7.47 4.67 -2.85
CA VAL A 53 7.99 3.38 -3.24
C VAL A 53 8.29 2.58 -1.99
N LYS A 54 7.69 1.40 -1.90
CA LYS A 54 8.00 0.41 -0.88
C LYS A 54 8.87 -0.67 -1.49
N PHE A 55 10.09 -0.81 -0.97
CA PHE A 55 11.02 -1.88 -1.33
C PHE A 55 10.96 -2.98 -0.26
N GLY A 56 10.40 -4.14 -0.61
CA GLY A 56 10.45 -5.34 0.24
C GLY A 56 11.81 -6.04 0.17
N ARG A 57 12.31 -6.54 1.30
CA ARG A 57 13.54 -7.35 1.32
C ARG A 57 13.27 -8.80 0.92
N SER A 58 14.11 -9.37 0.05
CA SER A 58 14.07 -10.78 -0.36
C SER A 58 15.01 -11.70 0.44
N GLN A 59 15.71 -11.19 1.46
CA GLN A 59 16.70 -11.97 2.22
C GLN A 59 16.06 -13.07 3.04
N ALA A 60 16.72 -14.23 3.09
CA ALA A 60 16.31 -15.33 3.95
C ALA A 60 16.46 -14.97 5.43
N PHE A 61 15.48 -15.30 6.25
CA PHE A 61 15.55 -15.19 7.70
C PHE A 61 15.52 -16.60 8.28
N ALA A 62 16.48 -16.94 9.14
CA ALA A 62 16.63 -18.27 9.74
C ALA A 62 16.59 -19.45 8.73
N GLY A 63 17.20 -19.27 7.54
CA GLY A 63 17.25 -20.31 6.50
C GLY A 63 16.00 -20.44 5.63
N ILE A 64 14.94 -19.66 5.91
CA ILE A 64 13.72 -19.63 5.09
C ILE A 64 13.90 -18.58 3.99
N PRO A 65 13.86 -18.93 2.70
CA PRO A 65 13.99 -17.96 1.61
C PRO A 65 12.74 -17.07 1.54
N LEU A 66 12.73 -15.91 2.20
CA LEU A 66 11.56 -15.03 2.29
C LEU A 66 11.15 -14.38 0.96
N GLY A 67 11.95 -14.54 -0.11
CA GLY A 67 11.63 -14.01 -1.43
C GLY A 67 10.27 -14.47 -1.98
N TRP A 68 9.86 -15.72 -1.74
CA TRP A 68 8.54 -16.19 -2.19
C TRP A 68 7.39 -15.53 -1.40
N VAL A 69 7.58 -15.34 -0.08
CA VAL A 69 6.59 -14.66 0.78
C VAL A 69 6.38 -13.22 0.30
N VAL A 70 7.48 -12.50 0.05
CA VAL A 70 7.44 -11.10 -0.41
C VAL A 70 6.72 -10.99 -1.76
N ARG A 71 6.96 -11.94 -2.67
CA ARG A 71 6.26 -11.99 -3.97
C ARG A 71 4.77 -12.27 -3.81
N ILE A 72 4.38 -13.16 -2.90
CA ILE A 72 2.96 -13.44 -2.60
C ILE A 72 2.29 -12.20 -2.01
N LEU A 73 2.89 -11.57 -1.00
CA LEU A 73 2.33 -10.37 -0.35
C LEU A 73 2.21 -9.21 -1.34
N ARG A 74 3.24 -8.97 -2.17
CA ARG A 74 3.19 -7.95 -3.23
C ARG A 74 2.07 -8.24 -4.23
N ARG A 75 1.91 -9.51 -4.64
CA ARG A 75 0.86 -9.90 -5.59
C ARG A 75 -0.53 -9.68 -4.99
N ASN A 76 -0.74 -10.10 -3.75
CA ASN A 76 -2.00 -9.85 -3.04
C ASN A 76 -2.29 -8.35 -2.95
N GLU A 77 -1.29 -7.55 -2.58
CA GLU A 77 -1.44 -6.09 -2.50
C GLU A 77 -1.75 -5.47 -3.87
N GLN A 78 -1.09 -5.90 -4.94
CA GLN A 78 -1.39 -5.47 -6.31
C GLN A 78 -2.83 -5.84 -6.72
N GLU A 79 -3.27 -7.06 -6.41
CA GLU A 79 -4.65 -7.52 -6.68
C GLU A 79 -5.66 -6.65 -5.92
N ILE A 80 -5.40 -6.36 -4.65
CA ILE A 80 -6.27 -5.49 -3.81
C ILE A 80 -6.32 -4.07 -4.33
N TYR A 81 -5.19 -3.43 -4.65
CA TYR A 81 -5.20 -2.09 -5.26
C TYR A 81 -5.95 -2.09 -6.61
N GLY A 82 -5.86 -3.18 -7.37
CA GLY A 82 -6.66 -3.37 -8.58
C GLY A 82 -8.17 -3.37 -8.30
N LEU A 83 -8.61 -4.11 -7.28
CA LEU A 83 -10.02 -4.17 -6.85
C LEU A 83 -10.51 -2.83 -6.28
N LEU A 84 -9.64 -2.08 -5.60
CA LEU A 84 -9.95 -0.80 -4.96
C LEU A 84 -9.71 0.40 -5.88
N ARG A 85 -9.34 0.19 -7.14
CA ARG A 85 -9.14 1.28 -8.10
C ARG A 85 -10.37 2.17 -8.17
N GLY A 86 -10.14 3.47 -8.02
CA GLY A 86 -11.16 4.52 -8.06
C GLY A 86 -11.94 4.72 -6.76
N VAL A 87 -11.63 4.00 -5.68
CA VAL A 87 -12.19 4.29 -4.35
C VAL A 87 -11.50 5.54 -3.79
N PRO A 88 -12.23 6.64 -3.50
CA PRO A 88 -11.65 7.82 -2.85
C PRO A 88 -11.05 7.43 -1.49
N GLY A 89 -9.85 7.92 -1.16
CA GLY A 89 -9.15 7.51 0.08
C GLY A 89 -8.25 6.27 -0.07
N VAL A 90 -8.22 5.64 -1.25
CA VAL A 90 -7.21 4.62 -1.59
C VAL A 90 -6.22 5.22 -2.59
N PRO A 91 -4.91 5.27 -2.29
CA PRO A 91 -3.92 5.78 -3.24
C PRO A 91 -3.90 4.98 -4.54
N ARG A 92 -3.56 5.63 -5.65
CA ARG A 92 -3.40 4.91 -6.92
C ARG A 92 -2.18 4.00 -6.89
N TRP A 93 -2.37 2.79 -7.41
CA TRP A 93 -1.26 1.91 -7.72
C TRP A 93 -0.54 2.42 -8.97
N MET A 94 0.77 2.61 -8.84
CA MET A 94 1.59 3.23 -9.88
C MET A 94 2.42 2.19 -10.65
N GLY A 95 2.69 1.02 -10.05
CA GLY A 95 3.38 -0.08 -10.73
C GLY A 95 4.36 -0.83 -9.84
N CYS A 96 4.92 -1.91 -10.39
CA CYS A 96 5.98 -2.67 -9.73
C CYS A 96 7.35 -2.03 -10.03
N ILE A 97 8.26 -2.08 -9.06
CA ILE A 97 9.65 -1.66 -9.21
C ILE A 97 10.56 -2.84 -8.86
N GLY A 98 11.19 -3.40 -9.88
CA GLY A 98 11.95 -4.65 -9.74
C GLY A 98 11.08 -5.82 -9.27
N GLU A 99 11.71 -6.80 -8.63
CA GLU A 99 11.01 -8.04 -8.22
C GLU A 99 10.17 -7.87 -6.95
N CYS A 100 10.65 -7.06 -6.00
CA CYS A 100 10.10 -6.98 -4.64
C CYS A 100 9.63 -5.57 -4.23
N GLY A 101 9.69 -4.60 -5.14
CA GLY A 101 9.25 -3.24 -4.90
C GLY A 101 7.97 -2.89 -5.64
N TYR A 102 7.27 -1.88 -5.16
CA TYR A 102 6.14 -1.27 -5.86
C TYR A 102 6.00 0.20 -5.49
N ALA A 103 5.32 0.94 -6.35
CA ALA A 103 5.01 2.35 -6.17
C ALA A 103 3.50 2.56 -6.03
N ILE A 104 3.14 3.48 -5.15
CA ILE A 104 1.81 4.05 -5.01
C ILE A 104 1.90 5.57 -5.05
N GLU A 105 0.79 6.23 -5.34
CA GLU A 105 0.67 7.68 -5.27
C GLU A 105 1.04 8.20 -3.87
N PHE A 106 1.80 9.30 -3.82
CA PHE A 106 2.05 9.99 -2.56
C PHE A 106 0.84 10.83 -2.18
N ILE A 107 0.35 10.61 -0.97
CA ILE A 107 -0.69 11.45 -0.36
C ILE A 107 -0.01 12.38 0.63
N ASP A 108 -0.16 13.69 0.43
CA ASP A 108 0.29 14.68 1.41
C ASP A 108 -0.57 14.55 2.66
N SER A 109 -0.02 13.88 3.65
CA SER A 109 -0.76 13.37 4.80
C SER A 109 0.16 13.11 5.97
N ARG A 110 -0.46 13.00 7.14
CA ARG A 110 0.19 12.55 8.38
C ARG A 110 -0.44 11.24 8.84
N SER A 111 0.33 10.44 9.55
CA SER A 111 -0.21 9.28 10.26
C SER A 111 -1.24 9.70 11.30
N LEU A 112 -2.29 8.91 11.50
CA LEU A 112 -3.27 9.09 12.57
C LEU A 112 -2.62 8.99 13.97
N ASP A 113 -1.46 8.33 14.09
CA ASP A 113 -0.69 8.28 15.35
C ASP A 113 0.00 9.60 15.71
N HIS A 114 0.05 10.57 14.79
CA HIS A 114 0.71 11.85 15.05
C HIS A 114 -0.31 12.92 15.46
N ASP A 115 0.10 13.76 16.41
CA ASP A 115 -0.62 14.98 16.77
C ASP A 115 -0.59 16.01 15.63
N PRO A 116 -1.61 16.89 15.53
CA PRO A 116 -2.81 16.96 16.38
C PRO A 116 -3.84 15.86 16.03
N PRO A 117 -4.91 15.68 16.82
CA PRO A 117 -6.01 14.76 16.46
C PRO A 117 -6.63 15.08 15.09
N PRO A 118 -7.31 14.11 14.46
CA PRO A 118 -7.97 14.34 13.18
C PRO A 118 -9.13 15.34 13.31
N PRO A 119 -9.55 15.98 12.20
CA PRO A 119 -10.66 16.91 12.23
C PRO A 119 -11.99 16.22 12.63
N PRO A 120 -12.99 16.98 13.10
CA PRO A 120 -14.33 16.45 13.34
C PRO A 120 -14.91 15.75 12.10
N GLY A 121 -15.62 14.63 12.31
CA GLY A 121 -16.20 13.84 11.21
C GLY A 121 -15.23 12.91 10.47
N PHE A 122 -13.93 12.95 10.79
CA PHE A 122 -12.92 12.07 10.17
C PHE A 122 -13.28 10.59 10.28
N PHE A 123 -13.71 10.14 11.47
CA PHE A 123 -14.05 8.73 11.69
C PHE A 123 -15.33 8.30 10.94
N ASP A 124 -16.24 9.24 10.67
CA ASP A 124 -17.42 8.96 9.86
C ASP A 124 -17.06 8.80 8.38
N GLU A 125 -16.12 9.60 7.88
CA GLU A 125 -15.51 9.40 6.56
C GLU A 125 -14.70 8.10 6.50
N LEU A 126 -13.95 7.77 7.56
CA LEU A 126 -13.13 6.55 7.59
C LEU A 126 -14.01 5.31 7.54
N ARG A 127 -15.14 5.32 8.26
CA ARG A 127 -16.13 4.25 8.19
C ARG A 127 -16.71 4.11 6.79
N ARG A 128 -17.08 5.22 6.13
CA ARG A 128 -17.55 5.20 4.73
C ARG A 128 -16.49 4.66 3.76
N LEU A 129 -15.22 4.98 3.99
CA LEU A 129 -14.10 4.43 3.23
C LEU A 129 -13.98 2.91 3.43
N LEU A 130 -14.03 2.43 4.67
CA LEU A 130 -14.00 1.00 4.99
C LEU A 130 -15.19 0.26 4.36
N GLU A 131 -16.39 0.82 4.43
CA GLU A 131 -17.58 0.27 3.77
C GLU A 131 -17.40 0.18 2.25
N ALA A 132 -16.80 1.20 1.62
CA ALA A 132 -16.50 1.16 0.18
C ALA A 132 -15.46 0.08 -0.17
N VAL A 133 -14.45 -0.12 0.68
CA VAL A 133 -13.47 -1.21 0.56
C VAL A 133 -14.15 -2.58 0.70
N HIS A 134 -15.02 -2.74 1.71
CA HIS A 134 -15.77 -3.96 1.98
C HIS A 134 -16.75 -4.29 0.85
N ALA A 135 -17.40 -3.28 0.26
CA ALA A 135 -18.28 -3.44 -0.89
C ALA A 135 -17.55 -4.02 -2.11
N ARG A 136 -16.26 -3.73 -2.28
CA ARG A 136 -15.39 -4.32 -3.31
C ARG A 136 -14.93 -5.75 -2.97
N GLY A 137 -15.37 -6.33 -1.86
CA GLY A 137 -15.02 -7.69 -1.45
C GLY A 137 -13.63 -7.83 -0.86
N VAL A 138 -13.08 -6.73 -0.31
CA VAL A 138 -11.80 -6.70 0.39
C VAL A 138 -12.10 -6.46 1.87
N ALA A 139 -11.51 -7.23 2.77
CA ALA A 139 -11.52 -6.94 4.20
C ALA A 139 -10.16 -6.36 4.61
N TYR A 140 -10.18 -5.18 5.22
CA TYR A 140 -8.99 -4.51 5.71
C TYR A 140 -8.60 -5.03 7.10
N VAL A 141 -7.56 -5.86 7.16
CA VAL A 141 -7.24 -6.65 8.37
C VAL A 141 -6.36 -5.89 9.37
N ASP A 142 -5.62 -4.88 8.93
CA ASP A 142 -4.62 -4.17 9.75
C ASP A 142 -5.13 -2.83 10.32
N SER A 143 -6.45 -2.66 10.48
CA SER A 143 -7.08 -1.42 10.99
C SER A 143 -6.61 -1.00 12.39
N ASN A 144 -6.07 -1.94 13.16
CA ASN A 144 -5.56 -1.67 14.51
C ASN A 144 -4.26 -0.85 14.48
N LYS A 145 -3.50 -0.88 13.38
CA LYS A 145 -2.33 -0.03 13.19
C LYS A 145 -2.76 1.33 12.64
N ARG A 146 -2.98 2.27 13.56
CA ARG A 146 -3.27 3.67 13.27
C ARG A 146 -2.26 4.31 12.30
N SER A 147 -1.00 3.88 12.32
CA SER A 147 0.02 4.32 11.36
C SER A 147 -0.24 3.98 9.89
N ASN A 148 -1.17 3.08 9.59
CA ASN A 148 -1.63 2.78 8.24
C ASN A 148 -2.86 3.60 7.83
N ILE A 149 -3.43 4.39 8.75
CA ILE A 149 -4.51 5.32 8.49
C ILE A 149 -3.88 6.71 8.41
N LEU A 150 -4.01 7.34 7.25
CA LEU A 150 -3.44 8.65 7.00
C LEU A 150 -4.55 9.70 7.05
N VAL A 151 -4.23 10.84 7.66
CA VAL A 151 -5.04 12.06 7.63
C VAL A 151 -4.44 12.94 6.54
N GLY A 152 -5.16 13.08 5.42
CA GLY A 152 -4.75 13.94 4.31
C GLY A 152 -4.73 15.42 4.71
N ALA A 153 -3.97 16.22 3.97
CA ALA A 153 -3.98 17.68 4.10
C ALA A 153 -5.37 18.29 3.82
N ASP A 154 -6.21 17.57 3.08
CA ASP A 154 -7.63 17.86 2.84
C ASP A 154 -8.55 17.49 4.03
N GLY A 155 -8.00 16.91 5.10
CA GLY A 155 -8.73 16.43 6.26
C GLY A 155 -9.38 15.06 6.09
N ARG A 156 -9.21 14.40 4.94
CA ARG A 156 -9.86 13.12 4.61
C ARG A 156 -9.03 11.92 5.04
N PRO A 157 -9.66 10.77 5.31
CA PRO A 157 -8.96 9.53 5.60
C PRO A 157 -8.42 8.89 4.34
N TYR A 158 -7.20 8.36 4.43
CA TYR A 158 -6.61 7.49 3.43
C TYR A 158 -6.13 6.20 4.08
N LEU A 159 -6.34 5.08 3.40
CA LEU A 159 -5.89 3.76 3.86
C LEU A 159 -4.70 3.30 3.02
N VAL A 160 -3.63 2.92 3.70
CA VAL A 160 -2.43 2.33 3.09
C VAL A 160 -2.12 0.97 3.69
N ASP A 161 -1.18 0.26 3.06
CA ASP A 161 -0.71 -1.06 3.50
C ASP A 161 -1.80 -2.13 3.49
N TYR A 162 -1.94 -2.80 2.35
CA TYR A 162 -2.92 -3.86 2.17
C TYR A 162 -2.28 -5.25 2.16
N GLN A 163 -1.01 -5.38 2.56
CA GLN A 163 -0.24 -6.62 2.42
C GLN A 163 -0.93 -7.84 3.03
N ILE A 164 -1.48 -7.68 4.24
CA ILE A 164 -2.17 -8.73 4.98
C ILE A 164 -3.70 -8.66 4.84
N SER A 165 -4.20 -7.70 4.08
CA SER A 165 -5.64 -7.63 3.80
C SER A 165 -6.05 -8.82 2.93
N ILE A 166 -7.29 -9.28 3.11
CA ILE A 166 -7.82 -10.43 2.39
C ILE A 166 -8.93 -10.00 1.44
N HIS A 167 -9.10 -10.69 0.33
CA HIS A 167 -10.15 -10.40 -0.63
C HIS A 167 -10.83 -11.68 -1.10
N ARG A 168 -12.05 -11.55 -1.62
CA ARG A 168 -12.80 -12.69 -2.17
C ARG A 168 -12.03 -13.29 -3.36
N ARG A 169 -11.77 -14.58 -3.30
CA ARG A 169 -11.07 -15.37 -4.34
C ARG A 169 -12.04 -16.36 -4.97
N GLU A 170 -12.72 -15.93 -6.03
CA GLU A 170 -13.72 -16.77 -6.72
C GLU A 170 -13.09 -17.84 -7.63
N ASP A 171 -11.79 -17.70 -7.92
CA ASP A 171 -10.94 -18.60 -8.70
C ASP A 171 -10.56 -19.89 -7.97
N LEU A 172 -10.78 -19.97 -6.66
CA LEU A 172 -10.43 -21.14 -5.86
C LEU A 172 -11.50 -22.24 -5.93
N PRO A 173 -11.11 -23.52 -5.84
CA PRO A 173 -12.07 -24.61 -5.76
C PRO A 173 -12.83 -24.60 -4.44
N TRP A 174 -13.98 -25.25 -4.43
CA TRP A 174 -14.66 -25.61 -3.19
C TRP A 174 -13.79 -26.61 -2.39
N PRO A 175 -13.69 -26.50 -1.04
CA PRO A 175 -14.39 -25.56 -0.15
C PRO A 175 -13.62 -24.25 0.14
N LEU A 176 -12.38 -24.10 -0.33
CA LEU A 176 -11.52 -22.96 0.01
C LEU A 176 -12.17 -21.61 -0.33
N ARG A 177 -12.86 -21.53 -1.47
CA ARG A 177 -13.61 -20.33 -1.86
C ARG A 177 -14.63 -19.89 -0.81
N GLU A 178 -15.41 -20.83 -0.26
CA GLU A 178 -16.44 -20.50 0.73
C GLU A 178 -15.85 -20.11 2.08
N ILE A 179 -14.72 -20.74 2.45
CA ILE A 179 -13.98 -20.37 3.66
C ILE A 179 -13.46 -18.93 3.56
N ILE A 180 -12.82 -18.57 2.44
CA ILE A 180 -12.32 -17.20 2.23
C ILE A 180 -13.48 -16.20 2.15
N ARG A 181 -14.58 -16.55 1.47
CA ARG A 181 -15.79 -15.72 1.40
C ARG A 181 -16.34 -15.46 2.80
N ALA A 182 -16.47 -16.49 3.63
CA ALA A 182 -16.93 -16.36 5.01
C ALA A 182 -15.97 -15.51 5.86
N ALA A 183 -14.66 -15.69 5.71
CA ALA A 183 -13.65 -14.90 6.42
C ALA A 183 -13.71 -13.42 6.06
N VAL A 184 -13.82 -13.09 4.76
CA VAL A 184 -13.99 -11.70 4.29
C VAL A 184 -15.28 -11.10 4.87
N ASN A 185 -16.41 -11.82 4.79
CA ASN A 185 -17.68 -11.33 5.31
C ASN A 185 -17.65 -11.10 6.83
N TYR A 186 -17.03 -12.02 7.58
CA TYR A 186 -16.88 -11.90 9.03
C TYR A 186 -16.04 -10.68 9.42
N MET A 187 -14.91 -10.49 8.74
CA MET A 187 -14.03 -9.34 8.99
C MET A 187 -14.65 -8.02 8.55
N ALA A 188 -15.44 -8.03 7.46
CA ALA A 188 -16.12 -6.85 6.95
C ALA A 188 -17.32 -6.41 7.80
N ALA A 189 -17.87 -7.31 8.62
CA ALA A 189 -18.99 -7.06 9.52
C ALA A 189 -18.56 -6.57 10.92
N ARG A 190 -17.26 -6.50 11.19
CA ARG A 190 -16.67 -5.96 12.43
C ARG A 190 -16.16 -4.54 12.21
#